data_AF-A0A194S9Q9-F1
#
_entry.id   AF-A0A194S9Q9-F1
#
_cell.length_a   1.000
_cell.length_b   1.000
_cell.length_c   1.000
_cell.angle_alpha   90.00
_cell.angle_beta   90.00
_cell.angle_gamma   90.00
#
_symmetry.space_group_name_H-M   'P 1'
#
loop_
_entity.id
_entity.type
_entity.pdbx_description
1 polymer ?
#
loop_
_entity_poly.entity_id
_entity_poly.type
_entity_poly.pdbx_seq_one_letter_code
_entity_poly.pdbx_strand_id
1 'polypeptide(L)'
;MSTSSASFAGLCAVCDKPGSLRCGACKALKFCSPECQSLLWPTHKVLCGRDLDTFFMPPMSPKEITQLERVKDEPVCPDGSNFLTQMDISWPAFADRLRSDAHAEPLGEFLRLDALLTAHRRLGKADKVDPPRVAVSPSPWRIFADKADAWTVRSSSLAHGSNDVEQTATHVVDAIYAGRSPFTVLNAVLRQHLVAATIMYQVVSPTPKLQPAEALALVRLSDKRLVEALRRSDMSDEQRLRLDPALERKSPGDVD
;
A
#
# COMPACT_ATOMS: atom_id res chain seq x y z
N MET A 1 -23.00 -23.45 8.45
CA MET A 1 -21.96 -24.33 7.87
C MET A 1 -20.70 -23.49 7.73
N SER A 2 -19.73 -23.69 8.62
CA SER A 2 -18.49 -22.90 8.65
C SER A 2 -17.52 -23.47 7.61
N THR A 3 -17.36 -22.79 6.48
CA THR A 3 -16.31 -23.12 5.52
C THR A 3 -14.95 -22.87 6.16
N SER A 4 -14.19 -23.94 6.30
CA SER A 4 -12.88 -23.96 6.95
C SER A 4 -11.89 -23.18 6.09
N SER A 5 -11.79 -21.87 6.36
CA SER A 5 -10.80 -20.99 5.74
C SER A 5 -9.42 -21.35 6.26
N ALA A 6 -8.47 -21.68 5.38
CA ALA A 6 -7.06 -21.77 5.71
C ALA A 6 -6.56 -20.38 6.11
N SER A 7 -6.80 -20.00 7.36
CA SER A 7 -6.40 -18.72 7.90
C SER A 7 -4.88 -18.71 8.01
N PHE A 8 -4.22 -17.65 7.49
CA PHE A 8 -2.80 -17.38 7.78
C PHE A 8 -2.56 -17.15 9.30
N ALA A 9 -3.61 -17.23 10.13
CA ALA A 9 -3.53 -17.29 11.58
C ALA A 9 -2.64 -18.46 12.05
N GLY A 10 -1.38 -18.14 12.34
CA GLY A 10 -0.40 -19.17 12.73
C GLY A 10 0.90 -19.10 11.95
N LEU A 11 0.88 -18.52 10.75
CA LEU A 11 2.05 -18.49 9.88
C LEU A 11 2.87 -17.22 10.08
N CYS A 12 4.15 -17.30 9.74
CA CYS A 12 5.07 -16.18 9.72
C CYS A 12 4.59 -15.15 8.69
N ALA A 13 4.46 -13.89 9.10
CA ALA A 13 4.05 -12.78 8.24
C ALA A 13 5.03 -12.47 7.09
N VAL A 14 6.20 -13.12 7.02
CA VAL A 14 7.17 -12.95 5.94
C VAL A 14 7.23 -14.18 5.04
N CYS A 15 7.41 -15.38 5.59
CA CYS A 15 7.80 -16.56 4.81
C CYS A 15 6.85 -17.77 4.90
N ASP A 16 5.67 -17.63 5.51
CA ASP A 16 4.65 -18.69 5.68
C ASP A 16 5.06 -19.92 6.51
N LYS A 17 6.30 -20.01 7.00
CA LYS A 17 6.68 -21.01 8.01
C LYS A 17 5.84 -20.85 9.29
N PRO A 18 5.59 -21.91 10.07
CA PRO A 18 4.90 -21.81 11.35
C PRO A 18 5.53 -20.72 12.25
N GLY A 19 4.71 -19.81 12.74
CA GLY A 19 5.13 -18.68 13.56
C GLY A 19 5.14 -19.04 15.04
N SER A 20 6.34 -19.28 15.59
CA SER A 20 6.57 -19.54 17.02
C SER A 20 6.70 -18.26 17.85
N LEU A 21 7.05 -17.13 17.21
CA LEU A 21 7.21 -15.83 17.85
C LEU A 21 6.04 -14.91 17.51
N ARG A 22 5.76 -13.98 18.41
CA ARG A 22 4.81 -12.87 18.20
C ARG A 22 5.52 -11.56 18.45
N CYS A 23 5.08 -10.50 17.78
CA CYS A 23 5.50 -9.15 18.16
C CYS A 23 5.18 -8.90 19.64
N GLY A 24 6.16 -8.55 20.45
CA GLY A 24 6.00 -8.34 21.89
C GLY A 24 5.03 -7.21 22.24
N ALA A 25 4.95 -6.18 21.39
CA ALA A 25 4.06 -5.04 21.60
C ALA A 25 2.61 -5.34 21.18
N CYS A 26 2.37 -5.59 19.88
CA CYS A 26 1.00 -5.73 19.37
C CYS A 26 0.42 -7.15 19.43
N LYS A 27 1.27 -8.18 19.52
CA LYS A 27 0.90 -9.62 19.51
C LYS A 27 0.09 -10.09 18.29
N ALA A 28 -0.17 -9.21 17.33
CA ALA A 28 -0.99 -9.46 16.14
C ALA A 28 -0.24 -10.24 15.06
N LEU A 29 1.01 -9.85 14.77
CA LEU A 29 1.84 -10.56 13.79
C LEU A 29 2.62 -11.69 14.45
N LYS A 30 2.69 -12.82 13.74
CA LYS A 30 3.52 -13.98 14.06
C LYS A 30 4.75 -14.01 13.15
N PHE A 31 5.86 -14.48 13.68
CA PHE A 31 7.12 -14.66 12.96
C PHE A 31 7.69 -16.04 13.29
N CYS A 32 8.37 -16.68 12.34
CA CYS A 32 9.07 -17.94 12.62
C CYS A 32 10.42 -17.71 13.32
N SER A 33 10.98 -16.50 13.25
CA SER A 33 12.29 -16.17 13.80
C SER A 33 12.48 -14.66 14.00
N PRO A 34 13.46 -14.21 14.82
CA PRO A 34 13.77 -12.79 15.01
C PRO A 34 14.21 -12.10 13.71
N GLU A 35 14.82 -12.83 12.78
CA GLU A 35 15.24 -12.30 11.48
C GLU A 35 14.03 -11.88 10.66
N CYS A 36 12.99 -12.72 10.56
CA CYS A 36 11.74 -12.36 9.87
C CYS A 36 11.05 -11.15 10.51
N GLN A 37 11.08 -11.04 11.84
CA GLN A 37 10.57 -9.86 12.54
C GLN A 37 11.38 -8.59 12.18
N SER A 38 12.72 -8.70 12.16
CA SER A 38 13.64 -7.62 11.81
C SER A 38 13.52 -7.17 10.35
N LEU A 39 13.24 -8.11 9.43
CA LEU A 39 12.99 -7.81 8.01
C LEU A 39 11.74 -6.94 7.82
N LEU A 40 10.66 -7.23 8.55
CA LEU A 40 9.40 -6.48 8.41
C LEU A 40 9.34 -5.22 9.28
N TRP A 41 10.27 -5.06 10.23
CA TRP A 41 10.26 -3.95 11.19
C TRP A 41 10.15 -2.53 10.60
N PRO A 42 10.82 -2.17 9.47
CA PRO A 42 10.77 -0.80 8.95
C PRO A 42 9.36 -0.25 8.72
N THR A 43 8.43 -1.11 8.30
CA THR A 43 7.02 -0.76 8.08
C THR A 43 6.15 -1.24 9.23
N HIS A 44 6.42 -2.41 9.82
CA HIS A 44 5.64 -2.93 10.94
C HIS A 44 5.62 -1.97 12.13
N LYS A 45 6.74 -1.31 12.46
CA LYS A 45 6.81 -0.37 13.58
C LYS A 45 5.77 0.75 13.50
N VAL A 46 5.37 1.13 12.29
CA VAL A 46 4.41 2.19 12.03
C VAL A 46 2.98 1.72 12.26
N LEU A 47 2.70 0.45 11.95
CA LEU A 47 1.41 -0.22 12.14
C LEU A 47 1.30 -0.93 13.50
N CYS A 48 2.38 -1.02 14.26
CA CYS A 48 2.45 -1.81 15.47
C CYS A 48 1.51 -1.24 16.54
N GLY A 49 0.57 -2.05 17.01
CA GLY A 49 -0.38 -1.65 18.07
C GLY A 49 -1.55 -0.81 17.55
N ARG A 50 -1.62 -0.56 16.24
CA ARG A 50 -2.79 0.05 15.60
C ARG A 50 -3.86 -0.99 15.34
N ASP A 51 -5.08 -0.50 15.14
CA ASP A 51 -6.20 -1.29 14.66
C ASP A 51 -5.82 -2.05 13.38
N LEU A 52 -6.23 -3.32 13.30
CA LEU A 52 -5.97 -4.16 12.14
C LEU A 52 -6.89 -3.85 10.98
N ASP A 53 -8.06 -3.26 11.24
CA ASP A 53 -9.08 -2.97 10.23
C ASP A 53 -8.90 -1.59 9.58
N THR A 54 -8.04 -0.76 10.16
CA THR A 54 -7.68 0.56 9.62
C THR A 54 -6.30 0.53 8.97
N PHE A 55 -6.20 0.98 7.71
CA PHE A 55 -4.90 1.18 7.07
C PHE A 55 -4.28 2.49 7.57
N PHE A 56 -2.96 2.49 7.82
CA PHE A 56 -2.26 3.68 8.28
C PHE A 56 -0.94 3.86 7.55
N MET A 57 -0.69 5.10 7.12
CA MET A 57 0.59 5.53 6.56
C MET A 57 1.10 6.72 7.38
N PRO A 58 2.40 6.75 7.73
CA PRO A 58 2.93 7.78 8.59
C PRO A 58 2.99 9.13 7.86
N PRO A 59 2.97 10.26 8.59
CA PRO A 59 3.29 11.55 8.00
C PRO A 59 4.67 11.55 7.36
N MET A 60 4.86 12.38 6.34
CA MET A 60 6.17 12.54 5.70
C MET A 60 7.12 13.32 6.61
N SER A 61 8.39 12.94 6.57
CA SER A 61 9.41 13.69 7.30
C SER A 61 9.64 15.07 6.65
N PRO A 62 10.11 16.08 7.42
CA PRO A 62 10.46 17.39 6.86
C PRO A 62 11.42 17.31 5.67
N LYS A 63 12.38 16.38 5.72
CA LYS A 63 13.32 16.13 4.63
C LYS A 63 12.63 15.66 3.35
N GLU A 64 11.68 14.74 3.46
CA GLU A 64 10.93 14.25 2.29
C GLU A 64 10.02 15.33 1.72
N ILE A 65 9.44 16.19 2.56
CA ILE A 65 8.64 17.34 2.09
C ILE A 65 9.53 18.33 1.33
N THR A 66 10.73 18.66 1.85
CA THR A 66 11.70 19.51 1.13
C THR A 66 12.15 18.88 -0.19
N GLN A 67 12.30 17.56 -0.25
CA GLN A 67 12.59 16.87 -1.51
C GLN A 67 11.43 17.00 -2.49
N LEU A 68 10.19 16.84 -2.01
CA LEU A 68 9.00 16.91 -2.85
C LEU A 68 8.76 18.33 -3.38
N GLU A 69 9.06 19.35 -2.57
CA GLU A 69 8.94 20.76 -2.96
C GLU A 69 9.78 21.10 -4.20
N ARG A 70 10.93 20.44 -4.37
CA ARG A 70 11.82 20.66 -5.52
C ARG A 70 11.25 20.13 -6.84
N VAL A 71 10.36 19.14 -6.76
CA VAL A 71 9.79 18.43 -7.92
C VAL A 71 8.28 18.68 -8.08
N LYS A 72 7.72 19.60 -7.27
CA LYS A 72 6.27 19.83 -7.22
C LYS A 72 5.70 20.40 -8.51
N ASP A 73 6.51 21.18 -9.23
CA ASP A 73 6.12 21.86 -10.45
C ASP A 73 6.44 21.03 -11.72
N GLU A 74 7.05 19.84 -11.56
CA GLU A 74 7.35 18.96 -12.69
C GLU A 74 6.05 18.40 -13.31
N PRO A 75 5.92 18.40 -14.65
CA PRO A 75 4.75 17.85 -15.31
C PRO A 75 4.60 16.34 -15.01
N VAL A 76 3.38 15.90 -14.75
CA VAL A 76 3.02 14.47 -14.61
C VAL A 76 2.40 13.96 -15.92
N CYS A 77 1.67 14.82 -16.62
CA CYS A 77 0.89 14.49 -17.79
C CYS A 77 1.39 15.20 -19.06
N PRO A 78 1.03 14.70 -20.25
CA PRO A 78 1.42 15.30 -21.53
C PRO A 78 0.93 16.72 -21.74
N ASP A 79 -0.16 17.11 -21.06
CA ASP A 79 -0.71 18.47 -21.06
C ASP A 79 0.11 19.47 -20.24
N GLY A 80 1.20 19.02 -19.60
CA GLY A 80 2.05 19.83 -18.75
C GLY A 80 1.55 19.99 -17.31
N SER A 81 0.39 19.43 -16.96
CA SER A 81 -0.15 19.52 -15.60
C SER A 81 0.75 18.78 -14.60
N ASN A 82 1.00 19.41 -13.45
CA ASN A 82 1.67 18.77 -12.31
C ASN A 82 0.62 18.11 -11.38
N PHE A 83 1.08 17.41 -10.34
CA PHE A 83 0.16 16.64 -9.49
C PHE A 83 -0.71 17.53 -8.59
N LEU A 84 -0.26 18.74 -8.25
CA LEU A 84 -1.06 19.69 -7.48
C LEU A 84 -2.23 20.21 -8.31
N THR A 85 -1.99 20.48 -9.60
CA THR A 85 -3.04 20.86 -10.56
C THR A 85 -4.05 19.74 -10.74
N GLN A 86 -3.60 18.49 -10.84
CA GLN A 86 -4.50 17.33 -10.99
C GLN A 86 -5.37 17.09 -9.75
N MET A 87 -4.85 17.42 -8.57
CA MET A 87 -5.57 17.28 -7.30
C MET A 87 -6.35 18.54 -6.91
N ASP A 88 -6.33 19.58 -7.76
CA ASP A 88 -6.93 20.89 -7.51
C ASP A 88 -6.63 21.44 -6.11
N ILE A 89 -5.34 21.47 -5.75
CA ILE A 89 -4.90 21.85 -4.41
C ILE A 89 -3.65 22.73 -4.44
N SER A 90 -3.58 23.70 -3.52
CA SER A 90 -2.38 24.52 -3.34
C SER A 90 -1.26 23.74 -2.65
N TRP A 91 -0.01 24.12 -2.90
CA TRP A 91 1.14 23.51 -2.22
C TRP A 91 1.05 23.57 -0.69
N PRO A 92 0.71 24.71 -0.04
CA PRO A 92 0.57 24.75 1.42
C PRO A 92 -0.44 23.74 1.95
N ALA A 93 -1.64 23.69 1.36
CA ALA A 93 -2.68 22.76 1.79
C ALA A 93 -2.28 21.29 1.57
N PHE A 94 -1.60 20.99 0.47
CA PHE A 94 -1.06 19.66 0.20
C PHE A 94 0.02 19.29 1.22
N ALA A 95 1.00 20.16 1.44
CA ALA A 95 2.08 19.94 2.39
C ALA A 95 1.57 19.77 3.84
N ASP A 96 0.52 20.50 4.22
CA ASP A 96 -0.12 20.34 5.51
C ASP A 96 -0.74 18.95 5.67
N ARG A 97 -1.44 18.42 4.65
CA ARG A 97 -1.93 17.03 4.66
C ARG A 97 -0.80 16.03 4.84
N LEU A 98 0.36 16.24 4.23
CA LEU A 98 1.52 15.34 4.38
C LEU A 98 2.11 15.33 5.79
N ARG A 99 1.97 16.43 6.54
CA ARG A 99 2.44 16.58 7.93
C ARG A 99 1.43 16.09 8.96
N SER A 100 0.15 16.10 8.62
CA SER A 100 -0.93 15.71 9.52
C SER A 100 -0.82 14.25 9.96
N ASP A 101 -1.12 14.03 11.23
CA ASP A 101 -1.45 12.71 11.76
C ASP A 101 -2.74 12.16 11.14
N ALA A 102 -3.09 10.91 11.45
CA ALA A 102 -4.34 10.33 10.99
C ALA A 102 -5.56 11.14 11.44
N HIS A 103 -6.50 11.34 10.52
CA HIS A 103 -7.75 12.02 10.80
C HIS A 103 -8.79 11.06 11.38
N ALA A 104 -9.59 11.56 12.32
CA ALA A 104 -10.78 10.85 12.79
C ALA A 104 -11.94 10.91 11.78
N GLU A 105 -11.97 11.94 10.94
CA GLU A 105 -13.00 12.15 9.92
C GLU A 105 -12.63 11.33 8.65
N PRO A 106 -13.52 10.44 8.15
CA PRO A 106 -13.21 9.50 7.07
C PRO A 106 -12.73 10.15 5.75
N LEU A 107 -13.35 11.24 5.31
CA LEU A 107 -12.96 11.93 4.07
C LEU A 107 -11.59 12.59 4.20
N GLY A 108 -11.34 13.26 5.32
CA GLY A 108 -10.05 13.84 5.66
C GLY A 108 -8.94 12.79 5.68
N GLU A 109 -9.21 11.60 6.25
CA GLU A 109 -8.23 10.51 6.26
C GLU A 109 -7.99 9.95 4.86
N PHE A 110 -9.04 9.78 4.05
CA PHE A 110 -8.90 9.37 2.66
C PHE A 110 -8.04 10.36 1.87
N LEU A 111 -8.33 11.66 1.95
CA LEU A 111 -7.58 12.72 1.26
C LEU A 111 -6.13 12.80 1.73
N ARG A 112 -5.87 12.52 3.01
CA ARG A 112 -4.52 12.45 3.58
C ARG A 112 -3.74 11.26 3.01
N LEU A 113 -4.33 10.06 3.02
CA LEU A 113 -3.68 8.86 2.49
C LEU A 113 -3.42 8.96 0.98
N ASP A 114 -4.37 9.53 0.22
CA ASP A 114 -4.21 9.80 -1.20
C ASP A 114 -3.08 10.78 -1.50
N ALA A 115 -2.99 11.87 -0.74
CA ALA A 115 -1.89 12.83 -0.83
C ALA A 115 -0.53 12.18 -0.53
N LEU A 116 -0.44 11.36 0.51
CA LEU A 116 0.77 10.65 0.87
C LEU A 116 1.20 9.62 -0.20
N LEU A 117 0.26 8.88 -0.79
CA LEU A 117 0.56 7.96 -1.89
C LEU A 117 1.09 8.71 -3.10
N THR A 118 0.42 9.80 -3.48
CA THR A 118 0.85 10.68 -4.56
C THR A 118 2.25 11.20 -4.31
N ALA A 119 2.52 11.74 -3.12
CA ALA A 119 3.83 12.27 -2.75
C ALA A 119 4.95 11.22 -2.81
N HIS A 120 4.75 10.03 -2.22
CA HIS A 120 5.74 8.96 -2.25
C HIS A 120 6.01 8.45 -3.66
N ARG A 121 4.98 8.32 -4.51
CA ARG A 121 5.11 7.97 -5.92
C ARG A 121 5.90 9.02 -6.70
N ARG A 122 5.65 10.31 -6.47
CA ARG A 122 6.40 11.40 -7.13
C ARG A 122 7.88 11.38 -6.75
N LEU A 123 8.19 11.23 -5.45
CA LEU A 123 9.58 11.06 -5.00
C LEU A 123 10.24 9.83 -5.64
N GLY A 124 9.54 8.70 -5.71
CA GLY A 124 10.06 7.49 -6.35
C GLY A 124 10.32 7.62 -7.86
N LYS A 125 9.58 8.49 -8.57
CA LYS A 125 9.85 8.83 -9.97
C LYS A 125 11.03 9.79 -10.11
N ALA A 126 11.10 10.82 -9.27
CA ALA A 126 12.19 11.79 -9.28
C ALA A 126 13.55 11.12 -9.04
N ASP A 127 13.62 10.19 -8.06
CA ASP A 127 14.83 9.42 -7.77
C ASP A 127 15.36 8.60 -8.98
N LYS A 128 14.49 8.23 -9.93
CA LYS A 128 14.87 7.47 -11.14
C LYS A 128 15.43 8.38 -12.24
N VAL A 129 15.00 9.64 -12.29
CA VAL A 129 15.40 10.60 -13.33
C VAL A 129 16.69 11.31 -12.95
N ASP A 130 16.78 11.80 -11.71
CA ASP A 130 17.97 12.44 -11.16
C ASP A 130 18.33 11.78 -9.83
N PRO A 131 19.06 10.65 -9.86
CA PRO A 131 19.41 9.94 -8.64
C PRO A 131 20.25 10.87 -7.75
N PRO A 132 19.91 10.98 -6.45
CA PRO A 132 20.58 11.91 -5.57
C PRO A 132 22.07 11.58 -5.50
N ARG A 133 22.92 12.62 -5.58
CA ARG A 133 24.39 12.49 -5.51
C ARG A 133 24.87 11.69 -4.30
N VAL A 134 24.11 11.75 -3.21
CA VAL A 134 24.24 10.85 -2.05
C VAL A 134 23.10 9.85 -2.15
N ALA A 135 23.43 8.56 -2.26
CA ALA A 135 22.44 7.49 -2.28
C ALA A 135 21.58 7.52 -1.01
N VAL A 136 20.41 8.16 -1.10
CA VAL A 136 19.38 8.05 -0.08
C VAL A 136 18.62 6.79 -0.42
N SER A 137 18.75 5.76 0.42
CA SER A 137 17.97 4.56 0.20
C SER A 137 16.48 4.90 0.24
N PRO A 138 15.71 4.48 -0.77
CA PRO A 138 14.30 4.80 -0.85
C PRO A 138 13.57 4.14 0.31
N SER A 139 12.72 4.91 0.99
CA SER A 139 11.82 4.37 2.01
C SER A 139 10.96 3.24 1.42
N PRO A 140 10.63 2.16 2.16
CA PRO A 140 9.71 1.12 1.70
C PRO A 140 8.34 1.68 1.28
N TRP A 141 7.95 2.84 1.84
CA TRP A 141 6.73 3.56 1.45
C TRP A 141 6.76 4.08 0.00
N ARG A 142 7.94 4.38 -0.56
CA ARG A 142 8.09 4.75 -1.98
C ARG A 142 7.81 3.57 -2.90
N ILE A 143 8.34 2.39 -2.56
CA ILE A 143 8.10 1.15 -3.32
C ILE A 143 6.62 0.74 -3.20
N PHE A 144 6.04 0.90 -2.02
CA PHE A 144 4.63 0.61 -1.75
C PHE A 144 3.69 1.52 -2.55
N ALA A 145 3.98 2.82 -2.62
CA ALA A 145 3.08 3.81 -3.19
C ALA A 145 2.74 3.55 -4.67
N ASP A 146 3.71 3.14 -5.49
CA ASP A 146 3.50 2.79 -6.90
C ASP A 146 2.43 1.70 -7.07
N LYS A 147 2.42 0.70 -6.17
CA LYS A 147 1.44 -0.39 -6.23
C LYS A 147 0.11 0.04 -5.60
N ALA A 148 0.16 0.66 -4.42
CA ALA A 148 -1.05 1.07 -3.70
C ALA A 148 -1.91 2.03 -4.52
N ASP A 149 -1.31 3.04 -5.15
CA ASP A 149 -1.98 4.02 -6.03
C ASP A 149 -2.76 3.33 -7.16
N ALA A 150 -2.13 2.35 -7.82
CA ALA A 150 -2.79 1.61 -8.90
C ALA A 150 -4.02 0.82 -8.41
N TRP A 151 -3.97 0.28 -7.18
CA TRP A 151 -5.08 -0.47 -6.61
C TRP A 151 -6.21 0.43 -6.11
N THR A 152 -5.87 1.55 -5.45
CA THR A 152 -6.87 2.50 -4.96
C THR A 152 -7.60 3.16 -6.13
N VAL A 153 -6.89 3.59 -7.18
CA VAL A 153 -7.49 4.16 -8.39
C VAL A 153 -8.43 3.15 -9.06
N ARG A 154 -7.98 1.91 -9.29
CA ARG A 154 -8.84 0.88 -9.90
C ARG A 154 -10.07 0.60 -9.04
N SER A 155 -9.90 0.44 -7.73
CA SER A 155 -11.03 0.16 -6.83
C SER A 155 -12.08 1.26 -6.86
N SER A 156 -11.66 2.53 -6.91
CA SER A 156 -12.59 3.65 -7.05
C SER A 156 -13.32 3.59 -8.40
N SER A 157 -12.62 3.35 -9.51
CA SER A 157 -13.26 3.23 -10.83
C SER A 157 -14.29 2.08 -10.89
N LEU A 158 -14.06 1.00 -10.15
CA LEU A 158 -14.91 -0.20 -10.16
C LEU A 158 -16.19 -0.08 -9.35
N ALA A 159 -16.20 0.74 -8.31
CA ALA A 159 -17.39 0.93 -7.48
C ALA A 159 -18.53 1.62 -8.25
N HIS A 160 -18.26 2.23 -9.40
CA HIS A 160 -19.18 3.20 -9.99
C HIS A 160 -19.72 2.84 -11.37
N GLY A 161 -19.17 1.80 -12.04
CA GLY A 161 -19.71 1.24 -13.29
C GLY A 161 -19.85 2.24 -14.45
N SER A 162 -19.37 3.46 -14.26
CA SER A 162 -19.59 4.63 -15.09
C SER A 162 -18.24 5.19 -15.50
N ASN A 163 -18.11 5.58 -16.77
CA ASN A 163 -16.95 6.31 -17.25
C ASN A 163 -17.03 7.82 -16.93
N ASP A 164 -18.08 8.25 -16.24
CA ASP A 164 -18.27 9.64 -15.82
C ASP A 164 -17.47 9.95 -14.55
N VAL A 165 -16.54 10.89 -14.67
CA VAL A 165 -15.62 11.31 -13.60
C VAL A 165 -16.37 12.00 -12.45
N GLU A 166 -17.39 12.80 -12.74
CA GLU A 166 -18.13 13.56 -11.72
C GLU A 166 -19.01 12.63 -10.88
N GLN A 167 -19.67 11.68 -11.55
CA GLN A 167 -20.45 10.64 -10.88
C GLN A 167 -19.55 9.72 -10.04
N THR A 168 -18.35 9.40 -10.53
CA THR A 168 -17.33 8.64 -9.78
C THR A 168 -16.96 9.37 -8.50
N ALA A 169 -16.70 10.68 -8.54
CA ALA A 169 -16.29 11.46 -7.37
C ALA A 169 -17.36 11.47 -6.27
N THR A 170 -18.63 11.71 -6.62
CA THR A 170 -19.75 11.72 -5.66
C THR A 170 -19.88 10.37 -4.96
N HIS A 171 -19.87 9.28 -5.71
CA HIS A 171 -20.03 7.95 -5.12
C HIS A 171 -18.81 7.51 -4.29
N VAL A 172 -17.59 7.94 -4.61
CA VAL A 172 -16.42 7.71 -3.75
C VAL A 172 -16.64 8.36 -2.39
N VAL A 173 -17.14 9.60 -2.36
CA VAL A 173 -17.43 10.32 -1.11
C VAL A 173 -18.49 9.59 -0.29
N ASP A 174 -19.59 9.16 -0.92
CA ASP A 174 -20.65 8.39 -0.25
C ASP A 174 -20.11 7.07 0.33
N ALA A 175 -19.28 6.36 -0.44
CA ALA A 175 -18.64 5.12 0.02
C ALA A 175 -17.71 5.38 1.22
N ILE A 176 -16.95 6.47 1.20
CA ILE A 176 -16.08 6.85 2.33
C ILE A 176 -16.89 7.11 3.59
N TYR A 177 -17.97 7.88 3.53
CA TYR A 177 -18.83 8.14 4.69
C TYR A 177 -19.57 6.89 5.17
N ALA A 178 -19.84 5.94 4.28
CA ALA A 178 -20.35 4.61 4.64
C ALA A 178 -19.28 3.68 5.25
N GLY A 179 -18.06 4.17 5.50
CA GLY A 179 -16.93 3.37 6.02
C GLY A 179 -16.30 2.45 4.99
N ARG A 180 -16.61 2.61 3.71
CA ARG A 180 -16.13 1.80 2.59
C ARG A 180 -15.16 2.56 1.68
N SER A 181 -14.28 3.36 2.29
CA SER A 181 -13.18 3.97 1.55
C SER A 181 -12.34 2.88 0.84
N PRO A 182 -11.67 3.18 -0.29
CA PRO A 182 -10.77 2.22 -0.92
C PRO A 182 -9.71 1.68 0.05
N PHE A 183 -9.23 2.51 0.98
CA PHE A 183 -8.26 2.08 2.00
C PHE A 183 -8.85 1.13 3.04
N THR A 184 -10.15 1.23 3.33
CA THR A 184 -10.85 0.30 4.22
C THR A 184 -11.09 -1.03 3.52
N VAL A 185 -11.70 -0.99 2.33
CA VAL A 185 -12.05 -2.19 1.54
C VAL A 185 -10.78 -2.98 1.17
N LEU A 186 -9.72 -2.27 0.76
CA LEU A 186 -8.46 -2.89 0.36
C LEU A 186 -7.46 -3.04 1.51
N ASN A 187 -7.80 -2.75 2.77
CA ASN A 187 -6.82 -2.71 3.86
C ASN A 187 -5.96 -3.98 3.94
N ALA A 188 -6.57 -5.17 3.86
CA ALA A 188 -5.84 -6.44 3.87
C ALA A 188 -4.89 -6.59 2.66
N VAL A 189 -5.35 -6.20 1.47
CA VAL A 189 -4.57 -6.20 0.21
C VAL A 189 -3.40 -5.23 0.30
N LEU A 190 -3.64 -4.00 0.72
CA LEU A 190 -2.63 -2.95 0.89
C LEU A 190 -1.56 -3.37 1.92
N ARG A 191 -1.95 -4.01 3.03
CA ARG A 191 -0.99 -4.56 4.00
C ARG A 191 -0.10 -5.64 3.38
N GLN A 192 -0.61 -6.49 2.49
CA GLN A 192 0.25 -7.46 1.78
C GLN A 192 1.17 -6.77 0.77
N HIS A 193 0.70 -5.74 0.06
CA HIS A 193 1.59 -4.93 -0.76
C HIS A 193 2.70 -4.25 0.04
N LEU A 194 2.39 -3.78 1.25
CA LEU A 194 3.37 -3.18 2.13
C LEU A 194 4.42 -4.21 2.59
N VAL A 195 4.02 -5.45 2.86
CA VAL A 195 4.95 -6.56 3.14
C VAL A 195 5.89 -6.78 1.95
N ALA A 196 5.37 -6.92 0.74
CA ALA A 196 6.16 -7.09 -0.48
C ALA A 196 7.14 -5.91 -0.71
N ALA A 197 6.66 -4.68 -0.57
CA ALA A 197 7.47 -3.47 -0.68
C ALA A 197 8.60 -3.44 0.38
N THR A 198 8.29 -3.87 1.60
CA THR A 198 9.29 -3.97 2.68
C THR A 198 10.35 -5.02 2.37
N ILE A 199 9.96 -6.17 1.82
CA ILE A 199 10.90 -7.22 1.39
C ILE A 199 11.82 -6.68 0.29
N MET A 200 11.27 -6.00 -0.72
CA MET A 200 12.08 -5.40 -1.79
C MET A 200 13.02 -4.31 -1.27
N TYR A 201 12.57 -3.52 -0.30
CA TYR A 201 13.42 -2.55 0.39
C TYR A 201 14.66 -3.21 1.03
N GLN A 202 14.54 -4.43 1.57
CA GLN A 202 15.69 -5.14 2.17
C GLN A 202 16.79 -5.51 1.16
N VAL A 203 16.51 -5.44 -0.15
CA VAL A 203 17.50 -5.64 -1.23
C VAL A 203 18.22 -4.33 -1.57
N VAL A 204 17.50 -3.21 -1.56
CA VAL A 204 17.99 -1.88 -2.00
C VAL A 204 18.35 -0.94 -0.84
N SER A 205 18.28 -1.43 0.40
CA SER A 205 18.69 -0.68 1.58
C SER A 205 20.21 -0.47 1.63
N PRO A 206 20.74 0.51 2.40
CA PRO A 206 22.20 0.74 2.49
C PRO A 206 22.95 -0.46 3.09
N THR A 207 22.25 -1.28 3.87
CA THR A 207 22.73 -2.53 4.45
C THR A 207 21.75 -3.65 4.06
N PRO A 208 21.85 -4.18 2.83
CA PRO A 208 20.94 -5.22 2.34
C PRO A 208 20.91 -6.43 3.27
N LYS A 209 19.72 -6.90 3.60
CA LYS A 209 19.50 -8.08 4.45
C LYS A 209 19.06 -9.32 3.67
N LEU A 210 18.72 -9.15 2.39
CA LEU A 210 18.26 -10.23 1.52
C LEU A 210 19.01 -10.16 0.20
N GLN A 211 19.28 -11.33 -0.37
CA GLN A 211 19.69 -11.42 -1.76
C GLN A 211 18.47 -11.23 -2.68
N PRO A 212 18.65 -10.72 -3.92
CA PRO A 212 17.55 -10.51 -4.85
C PRO A 212 16.69 -11.76 -5.10
N ALA A 213 17.31 -12.94 -5.20
CA ALA A 213 16.60 -14.21 -5.40
C ALA A 213 15.72 -14.59 -4.20
N GLU A 214 16.21 -14.38 -2.97
CA GLU A 214 15.46 -14.64 -1.74
C GLU A 214 14.27 -13.69 -1.60
N ALA A 215 14.50 -12.39 -1.86
CA ALA A 215 13.46 -11.39 -1.85
C ALA A 215 12.37 -11.69 -2.87
N LEU A 216 12.75 -12.11 -4.09
CA LEU A 216 11.78 -12.50 -5.12
C LEU A 216 10.93 -13.71 -4.68
N ALA A 217 11.53 -14.70 -4.02
CA ALA A 217 10.78 -15.85 -3.49
C ALA A 217 9.78 -15.41 -2.41
N LEU A 218 10.16 -14.51 -1.50
CA LEU A 218 9.29 -13.97 -0.46
C LEU A 218 8.19 -13.05 -1.02
N VAL A 219 8.48 -12.24 -2.04
CA VAL A 219 7.48 -11.42 -2.73
C VAL A 219 6.42 -12.30 -3.38
N ARG A 220 6.81 -13.40 -4.05
CA ARG A 220 5.85 -14.36 -4.61
C ARG A 220 4.93 -14.98 -3.56
N LEU A 221 5.42 -15.21 -2.33
CA LEU A 221 4.55 -15.64 -1.22
C LEU A 221 3.59 -14.52 -0.81
N SER A 222 4.08 -13.29 -0.72
CA SER A 222 3.25 -12.10 -0.45
C SER A 222 2.15 -11.92 -1.50
N ASP A 223 2.45 -12.15 -2.78
CA ASP A 223 1.46 -12.09 -3.88
C ASP A 223 0.37 -13.15 -3.73
N LYS A 224 0.71 -14.37 -3.29
CA LYS A 224 -0.30 -15.40 -2.97
C LYS A 224 -1.21 -14.96 -1.82
N ARG A 225 -0.65 -14.35 -0.77
CA ARG A 225 -1.46 -13.82 0.35
C ARG A 225 -2.33 -12.65 -0.09
N LEU A 226 -1.84 -11.84 -1.01
CA LEU A 226 -2.61 -10.74 -1.58
C LEU A 226 -3.83 -11.26 -2.32
N VAL A 227 -3.65 -12.26 -3.19
CA VAL A 227 -4.73 -12.92 -3.91
C VAL A 227 -5.78 -13.49 -2.94
N GLU A 228 -5.32 -14.14 -1.86
CA GLU A 228 -6.22 -14.66 -0.84
C GLU A 228 -6.92 -13.55 -0.03
N ALA A 229 -6.22 -12.46 0.27
CA ALA A 229 -6.82 -11.28 0.91
C ALA A 229 -7.92 -10.66 0.03
N LEU A 230 -7.68 -10.59 -1.28
CA LEU A 230 -8.66 -10.12 -2.25
C LEU A 230 -9.88 -11.04 -2.31
N ARG A 231 -9.69 -12.36 -2.34
CA ARG A 231 -10.80 -13.35 -2.30
C ARG A 231 -11.68 -13.26 -1.07
N ARG A 232 -11.12 -12.84 0.07
CA ARG A 232 -11.82 -12.67 1.35
C ARG A 232 -12.43 -11.29 1.54
N SER A 233 -12.15 -10.35 0.64
CA SER A 233 -12.76 -9.03 0.70
C SER A 233 -14.28 -9.11 0.50
N ASP A 234 -14.99 -8.09 0.94
CA ASP A 234 -16.42 -7.90 0.73
C ASP A 234 -16.77 -7.43 -0.70
N MET A 235 -15.78 -7.40 -1.60
CA MET A 235 -15.95 -7.01 -3.00
C MET A 235 -16.69 -8.10 -3.79
N SER A 236 -17.45 -7.70 -4.81
CA SER A 236 -18.08 -8.65 -5.75
C SER A 236 -17.01 -9.40 -6.57
N ASP A 237 -17.36 -10.58 -7.10
CA ASP A 237 -16.42 -11.33 -7.95
C ASP A 237 -15.99 -10.51 -9.17
N GLU A 238 -16.91 -9.78 -9.80
CA GLU A 238 -16.59 -8.87 -10.91
C GLU A 238 -15.56 -7.79 -10.51
N GLN A 239 -15.72 -7.19 -9.33
CA GLN A 239 -14.77 -6.20 -8.83
C GLN A 239 -13.39 -6.81 -8.60
N ARG A 240 -13.32 -8.01 -7.99
CA ARG A 240 -12.07 -8.73 -7.77
C ARG A 240 -11.37 -9.07 -9.09
N LEU A 241 -12.12 -9.59 -10.06
CA LEU A 241 -11.61 -9.95 -11.40
C LEU A 241 -11.04 -8.75 -12.15
N ARG A 242 -11.70 -7.58 -12.06
CA ARG A 242 -11.19 -6.37 -12.69
C ARG A 242 -9.97 -5.78 -11.96
N LEU A 243 -9.88 -5.95 -10.63
CA LEU A 243 -8.69 -5.55 -9.88
C LEU A 243 -7.47 -6.40 -10.24
N ASP A 244 -7.65 -7.72 -10.25
CA ASP A 244 -6.62 -8.68 -10.63
C ASP A 244 -7.17 -9.74 -11.61
N PRO A 245 -7.03 -9.50 -12.93
CA PRO A 245 -7.45 -10.46 -13.95
C PRO A 245 -6.74 -11.81 -13.84
N ALA A 246 -5.60 -11.89 -13.12
CA ALA A 246 -4.92 -13.15 -12.89
C ALA A 246 -5.75 -14.14 -12.07
N LEU A 247 -6.78 -13.68 -11.35
CA LEU A 247 -7.70 -14.52 -10.59
C LEU A 247 -8.47 -15.53 -11.46
N GLU A 248 -8.69 -15.25 -12.75
CA GLU A 248 -9.38 -16.18 -13.67
C GLU A 248 -8.50 -17.37 -14.07
N ARG A 249 -7.17 -17.22 -14.01
CA ARG A 249 -6.26 -18.29 -14.35
C ARG A 249 -6.32 -19.33 -13.23
N LYS A 250 -7.19 -20.34 -13.39
CA LYS A 250 -7.22 -21.54 -12.55
C LYS A 250 -5.78 -21.98 -12.32
N SER A 251 -5.41 -22.23 -11.06
CA SER A 251 -4.10 -22.77 -10.75
C SER A 251 -3.92 -24.04 -11.59
N PRO A 252 -2.80 -24.27 -12.28
CA PRO A 252 -2.59 -25.45 -13.11
C PRO A 252 -2.64 -26.82 -12.39
N GLY A 253 -3.16 -26.89 -11.16
CA GLY A 253 -3.37 -28.11 -10.38
C GLY A 253 -4.75 -28.21 -9.71
N ASP A 254 -5.70 -27.33 -10.03
CA ASP A 254 -7.10 -27.40 -9.55
C ASP A 254 -8.02 -28.17 -10.53
N VAL A 255 -7.46 -29.15 -11.26
CA VAL A 255 -8.25 -30.11 -12.04
C VAL A 255 -8.27 -31.40 -11.23
N ASP A 256 -9.48 -31.77 -10.78
CA ASP A 256 -9.80 -32.94 -9.95
C ASP A 256 -9.17 -34.26 -10.44
#